data_AF-A0A6V7LH14-F1
#
_entry.id   AF-A0A6V7LH14-F1
#
_cell.length_a   1.000
_cell.length_b   1.000
_cell.length_c   1.000
_cell.angle_alpha   90.00
_cell.angle_beta   90.00
_cell.angle_gamma   90.00
#
_symmetry.space_group_name_H-M   'P 1'
#
loop_
_entity.id
_entity.type
_entity.pdbx_description
1 polymer ?
#
loop_
_entity_poly.entity_id
_entity_poly.type
_entity_poly.pdbx_seq_one_letter_code
_entity_poly.pdbx_strand_id
1 'polypeptide(L)' 'MDNREEYSEASDMQRRDAQEVVDEFIDELGKMHGSCIDIGCGPGNITKELILPKLASDATIV' A
#
# COMPACT_ATOMS: atom_id res chain seq x y z
N MET A 1 21.04 -0.36 9.09
CA MET A 1 19.63 -0.56 8.74
C MET A 1 19.60 -1.30 7.40
N ASP A 2 19.84 -2.61 7.42
CA ASP A 2 19.90 -3.44 6.19
C ASP A 2 19.25 -4.82 6.41
N ASN A 3 18.41 -4.93 7.44
CA ASN A 3 17.65 -6.15 7.70
C ASN A 3 16.18 -5.92 7.34
N ARG A 4 15.68 -6.67 6.35
CA ARG A 4 14.30 -6.60 5.87
C ARG A 4 13.29 -7.00 6.95
N GLU A 5 13.68 -7.91 7.83
CA GLU A 5 12.83 -8.40 8.92
C GLU A 5 12.62 -7.29 9.96
N GLU A 6 13.68 -6.59 10.36
CA GLU A 6 13.59 -5.46 11.30
C GLU A 6 12.71 -4.32 10.77
N TYR A 7 12.74 -4.04 9.46
CA TYR A 7 11.88 -3.01 8.86
C TYR A 7 10.40 -3.43 8.87
N SER A 8 10.12 -4.72 8.69
CA SER A 8 8.74 -5.23 8.75
C SER A 8 8.18 -5.17 10.18
N GLU A 9 9.01 -5.49 11.18
CA GLU A 9 8.64 -5.51 12.60
C GLU A 9 8.54 -4.10 13.21
N ALA A 10 9.26 -3.12 12.67
CA ALA A 10 9.20 -1.72 13.11
C ALA A 10 8.22 -0.85 12.28
N SER A 11 7.48 -1.43 11.33
CA SER A 11 6.65 -0.68 10.37
C SER A 11 5.28 -0.25 10.88
N ASP A 12 4.94 -0.49 12.15
CA ASP A 12 3.61 -0.22 12.70
C ASP A 12 3.17 1.24 12.52
N MET A 13 4.09 2.19 12.65
CA MET A 13 3.80 3.61 12.42
C MET A 13 3.49 3.89 10.95
N GLN A 14 4.33 3.42 10.02
CA GLN A 14 4.06 3.56 8.58
C GLN A 14 2.75 2.89 8.18
N ARG A 15 2.44 1.73 8.77
CA ARG A 15 1.20 1.00 8.50
C ARG A 15 -0.02 1.77 8.98
N ARG A 16 0.04 2.35 10.19
CA ARG A 16 -1.05 3.17 10.73
C ARG A 16 -1.27 4.42 9.86
N ASP A 17 -0.20 5.15 9.57
CA ASP A 17 -0.30 6.39 8.81
C ASP A 17 -0.76 6.11 7.36
N ALA A 18 -0.33 4.98 6.75
CA ALA A 18 -0.84 4.54 5.45
C ALA A 18 -2.32 4.14 5.51
N GLN A 19 -2.77 3.50 6.58
CA GLN A 19 -4.19 3.14 6.76
C GLN A 19 -5.06 4.40 6.83
N GLU A 20 -4.65 5.43 7.56
CA GLU A 20 -5.38 6.69 7.66
C GLU A 20 -5.56 7.34 6.28
N VAL A 21 -4.50 7.39 5.46
CA VAL A 21 -4.58 7.93 4.10
C VAL A 21 -5.43 7.04 3.18
N VAL A 22 -5.30 5.71 3.26
CA VAL A 22 -6.11 4.79 2.45
C VAL A 22 -7.60 4.93 2.76
N ASP A 23 -7.95 5.09 4.04
CA ASP A 23 -9.34 5.28 4.47
C ASP A 23 -9.90 6.64 4.02
N GLU A 24 -9.08 7.70 4.01
CA GLU A 24 -9.47 9.02 3.52
C GLU A 24 -9.79 9.00 2.00
N PHE A 25 -9.01 8.27 1.21
CA PHE A 25 -9.08 8.28 -0.27
C PHE A 25 -9.65 6.99 -0.87
N ILE A 26 -10.42 6.22 -0.10
CA ILE A 26 -10.92 4.91 -0.53
C ILE A 26 -11.77 4.98 -1.82
N ASP A 27 -12.56 6.05 -1.97
CA ASP A 27 -13.41 6.24 -3.14
C ASP A 27 -12.60 6.60 -4.39
N GLU A 28 -11.47 7.31 -4.24
CA GLU A 28 -10.54 7.64 -5.32
C GLU A 28 -9.73 6.40 -5.74
N LEU A 29 -9.26 5.62 -4.77
CA LEU A 29 -8.56 4.35 -5.01
C LEU A 29 -9.44 3.38 -5.81
N GLY A 30 -10.73 3.28 -5.47
CA GLY A 30 -11.70 2.45 -6.19
C GLY A 30 -11.95 2.86 -7.65
N LYS A 31 -11.51 4.06 -8.05
CA LYS A 31 -11.59 4.57 -9.43
C LYS A 31 -10.28 4.36 -10.22
N MET A 32 -9.24 3.82 -9.60
CA MET A 32 -7.97 3.52 -10.26
C MET A 32 -8.05 2.17 -10.97
N HIS A 33 -7.93 2.22 -12.31
CA HIS A 33 -7.97 1.06 -13.21
C HIS A 33 -6.63 0.87 -13.93
N GLY A 34 -6.37 -0.33 -14.45
CA GLY A 34 -5.17 -0.62 -15.23
C GLY A 34 -3.89 -0.69 -14.39
N SER A 35 -2.76 -0.22 -14.92
CA SER A 35 -1.46 -0.33 -14.24
C SER A 35 -1.22 0.84 -13.28
N CYS A 36 -1.04 0.52 -12.00
CA CYS A 36 -0.65 1.43 -10.93
C CYS A 36 0.81 1.17 -10.54
N ILE A 37 1.53 2.22 -10.14
CA ILE A 37 2.90 2.12 -9.63
C ILE A 37 2.94 2.57 -8.18
N ASP A 38 3.57 1.77 -7.31
CA ASP A 38 3.82 2.13 -5.92
C ASP A 38 5.28 2.54 -5.72
N ILE A 39 5.50 3.84 -5.54
CA ILE A 39 6.85 4.42 -5.42
C ILE A 39 7.25 4.42 -3.94
N GLY A 40 8.28 3.64 -3.61
CA GLY A 40 8.77 3.53 -2.23
C GLY A 40 8.05 2.45 -1.41
N CYS A 41 7.53 1.41 -2.07
CA CYS A 41 6.74 0.33 -1.46
C CYS A 41 7.48 -0.51 -0.38
N GLY A 42 8.80 -0.35 -0.23
CA GLY A 42 9.58 -1.11 0.74
C GLY A 42 9.45 -2.62 0.51
N PRO A 43 9.13 -3.42 1.55
CA PRO A 43 8.84 -4.85 1.40
C PRO A 43 7.53 -5.17 0.65
N GLY A 44 6.66 -4.19 0.40
CA GLY A 44 5.39 -4.35 -0.32
C GLY A 44 4.23 -4.90 0.51
N ASN A 45 4.40 -5.08 1.82
CA ASN A 45 3.35 -5.56 2.73
C ASN A 45 2.17 -4.58 2.81
N ILE A 46 2.45 -3.28 3.00
CA ILE A 46 1.42 -2.23 3.01
C ILE A 46 0.68 -2.17 1.68
N THR A 47 1.42 -2.20 0.57
CA THR A 47 0.88 -2.21 -0.79
C THR A 47 -0.10 -3.37 -0.98
N LYS A 48 0.30 -4.59 -0.60
CA LYS A 48 -0.48 -5.81 -0.78
C LYS A 48 -1.70 -5.87 0.14
N GLU A 49 -1.56 -5.46 1.39
CA GLU A 49 -2.60 -5.62 2.41
C GLU A 49 -3.59 -4.45 2.47
N LEU A 50 -3.13 -3.22 2.22
CA LEU A 50 -3.92 -2.01 2.42
C LEU A 50 -4.34 -1.36 1.10
N ILE A 51 -3.44 -1.27 0.12
CA ILE A 51 -3.69 -0.51 -1.12
C ILE A 51 -4.39 -1.39 -2.17
N LEU A 52 -3.79 -2.53 -2.54
CA LEU A 52 -4.27 -3.41 -3.60
C LEU A 52 -5.75 -3.81 -3.44
N PRO A 53 -6.27 -4.13 -2.24
CA PRO A 53 -7.67 -4.50 -2.08
C PRO A 53 -8.67 -3.36 -2.29
N LYS A 54 -8.20 -2.11 -2.40
CA LYS A 54 -9.03 -0.91 -2.57
C LYS A 54 -9.04 -0.38 -4.00
N LEU A 55 -8.17 -0.91 -4.86
CA LEU A 55 -8.15 -0.57 -6.28
C LEU A 55 -9.31 -1.25 -7.02
N ALA A 56 -9.56 -0.83 -8.26
CA ALA A 56 -10.50 -1.54 -9.11
C ALA A 56 -10.05 -2.98 -9.39
N SER A 57 -11.00 -3.86 -9.69
CA SER A 57 -10.73 -5.30 -9.86
C SER A 57 -9.85 -5.66 -11.05
N ASP A 58 -9.70 -4.76 -12.02
CA ASP A 58 -8.80 -4.87 -13.18
C ASP A 58 -7.49 -4.11 -12.99
N ALA A 59 -7.27 -3.51 -11.82
CA ALA A 59 -6.04 -2.83 -11.50
C ALA A 59 -4.91 -3.84 -11.20
N THR A 60 -3.69 -3.48 -11.60
CA THR A 60 -2.46 -4.22 -11.34
C THR A 60 -1.41 -3.28 -10.77
N ILE A 61 -0.63 -3.73 -9.79
CA ILE A 61 0.50 -2.97 -9.27
C ILE A 61 1.78 -3.49 -9.92
N VAL A 62 2.63 -2.58 -10.40
CA VAL A 62 3.92 -2.85 -11.06
C VAL A 62 5.09 -2.54 -10.13
#